data_AF-A0A5A8DCE5-F1
#
_entry.id   AF-A0A5A8DCE5-F1
#
_cell.length_a   1.000
_cell.length_b   1.000
_cell.length_c   1.000
_cell.angle_alpha   90.00
_cell.angle_beta   90.00
_cell.angle_gamma   90.00
#
_symmetry.space_group_name_H-M   'P 1'
#
loop_
_entity.id
_entity.type
_entity.pdbx_description
1 polymer ?
#
loop_
_entity_poly.entity_id
_entity_poly.type
_entity_poly.pdbx_seq_one_letter_code
_entity_poly.pdbx_strand_id
1 'polypeptide(L)'
;MLEHMKNYEALFGRISTWLRPGGLFFAHIFTHRRFAYHFEEGWMAERFFTGGQMPSNDLFAYFQRDLRLRDQWVLNGMHYKKTCDAWLDKLDSNKDAALRLFADSPNPTKEFVDWRLFFIVCGESFAYADGEEWQVSHYLFERPEDARAASAEMPVPAGRSAAAGGAATSSR
;
A
#
# COMPACT_ATOMS: atom_id res chain seq x y z
N MET A 1 -6.50 -1.65 -6.82
CA MET A 1 -5.09 -1.50 -7.23
C MET A 1 -4.32 -2.79 -6.89
N LEU A 2 -2.99 -2.80 -6.98
CA LEU A 2 -2.13 -4.00 -6.86
C LEU A 2 -2.30 -4.77 -5.52
N GLU A 3 -2.85 -4.12 -4.50
CA GLU A 3 -3.27 -4.67 -3.20
C GLU A 3 -4.37 -5.74 -3.32
N HIS A 4 -5.08 -5.83 -4.45
CA HIS A 4 -6.06 -6.88 -4.71
C HIS A 4 -5.49 -8.04 -5.56
N MET A 5 -4.22 -7.95 -5.94
CA MET A 5 -3.55 -9.01 -6.69
C MET A 5 -2.84 -9.96 -5.70
N LYS A 6 -2.52 -11.18 -6.17
CA LYS A 6 -1.88 -12.22 -5.33
C LYS A 6 -0.56 -12.71 -5.92
N ASN A 7 -0.58 -13.19 -7.16
CA ASN A 7 0.63 -13.69 -7.83
C ASN A 7 1.41 -12.55 -8.50
N TYR A 8 2.24 -11.87 -7.71
CA TYR A 8 3.02 -10.72 -8.19
C TYR A 8 4.09 -11.09 -9.21
N GLU A 9 4.70 -12.26 -9.13
CA GLU A 9 5.66 -12.71 -10.14
C GLU A 9 5.00 -12.83 -11.52
N ALA A 10 3.85 -13.49 -11.60
CA ALA A 10 3.10 -13.62 -12.84
C ALA A 10 2.59 -12.25 -13.33
N LEU A 11 2.16 -11.38 -12.41
CA LEU A 11 1.69 -10.05 -12.75
C LEU A 11 2.81 -9.17 -13.33
N PHE A 12 3.97 -9.12 -12.67
CA PHE A 12 5.11 -8.32 -13.12
C PHE A 12 5.68 -8.87 -14.42
N GLY A 13 5.65 -10.19 -14.61
CA GLY A 13 5.92 -10.83 -15.89
C GLY A 13 4.99 -10.31 -17.00
N ARG A 14 3.67 -10.25 -16.77
CA ARG A 14 2.72 -9.69 -17.74
C ARG A 14 2.97 -8.20 -18.01
N ILE A 15 3.17 -7.40 -16.97
CA ILE A 15 3.45 -5.96 -17.11
C ILE A 15 4.72 -5.75 -17.96
N SER A 16 5.76 -6.55 -17.76
CA SER A 16 7.00 -6.47 -18.54
C SER A 16 6.78 -6.65 -20.05
N THR A 17 5.77 -7.41 -20.47
CA THR A 17 5.46 -7.61 -21.90
C THR A 17 4.84 -6.38 -22.55
N TRP A 18 4.28 -5.46 -21.76
CA TRP A 18 3.70 -4.21 -22.24
C TRP A 18 4.75 -3.11 -22.39
N LEU A 19 5.92 -3.28 -21.76
CA LEU A 19 6.99 -2.30 -21.76
C LEU A 19 8.01 -2.61 -22.86
N ARG A 20 8.57 -1.55 -23.46
CA ARG A 20 9.77 -1.65 -24.30
C ARG A 20 10.99 -1.97 -23.41
N PRO A 21 12.08 -2.53 -23.96
CA PRO A 21 13.36 -2.60 -23.25
C PRO A 21 13.76 -1.21 -22.71
N GLY A 22 14.17 -1.12 -21.45
CA GLY A 22 14.42 0.14 -20.73
C GLY A 22 13.16 0.90 -20.29
N GLY A 23 11.96 0.35 -20.54
CA GLY A 23 10.69 0.96 -20.14
C GLY A 23 10.46 0.90 -18.64
N LEU A 24 9.84 1.96 -18.10
CA LEU A 24 9.62 2.13 -16.66
C LEU A 24 8.19 1.77 -16.25
N PHE A 25 8.06 1.16 -15.07
CA PHE A 25 6.80 0.90 -14.39
C PHE A 25 6.86 1.50 -12.99
N PHE A 26 5.94 2.44 -12.73
CA PHE A 26 5.79 3.06 -11.42
C PHE A 26 4.59 2.46 -10.69
N ALA A 27 4.81 1.94 -9.49
CA ALA A 27 3.76 1.38 -8.63
C ALA A 27 3.57 2.25 -7.39
N HIS A 28 2.32 2.59 -7.09
CA HIS A 28 1.89 3.24 -5.85
C HIS A 28 0.95 2.27 -5.12
N ILE A 29 1.29 1.91 -3.88
CA ILE A 29 0.45 1.04 -3.06
C ILE A 29 0.46 1.45 -1.60
N PHE A 30 -0.61 1.10 -0.89
CA PHE A 30 -0.62 1.09 0.57
C PHE A 30 0.21 -0.07 1.11
N THR A 31 0.96 0.19 2.16
CA THR A 31 1.84 -0.81 2.79
C THR A 31 1.87 -0.68 4.31
N HIS A 32 2.25 -1.74 4.99
CA HIS A 32 2.77 -1.66 6.35
C HIS A 32 4.30 -1.66 6.29
N ARG A 33 4.95 -0.92 7.19
CA ARG A 33 6.41 -0.79 7.25
C ARG A 33 7.18 -2.12 7.25
N ARG A 34 6.58 -3.20 7.79
CA ARG A 34 7.25 -4.49 8.00
C ARG A 34 6.42 -5.72 7.62
N PHE A 35 5.13 -5.74 7.94
CA PHE A 35 4.33 -6.96 7.81
C PHE A 35 3.56 -6.99 6.49
N ALA A 36 3.41 -8.18 5.91
CA ALA A 36 2.51 -8.43 4.80
C ALA A 36 1.43 -9.43 5.27
N TYR A 37 0.16 -9.10 5.07
CA TYR A 37 -0.96 -9.92 5.54
C TYR A 37 -2.20 -9.74 4.68
N HIS A 38 -3.06 -10.75 4.62
CA HIS A 38 -4.33 -10.68 3.92
C HIS A 38 -5.42 -10.03 4.77
N PHE A 39 -6.38 -9.38 4.12
CA PHE A 39 -7.63 -8.98 4.77
C PHE A 39 -8.57 -10.19 4.75
N GLU A 40 -8.70 -10.88 5.89
CA GLU A 40 -9.39 -12.17 5.98
C GLU A 40 -10.82 -12.03 6.53
N GLU A 41 -10.99 -11.38 7.69
CA GLU A 41 -12.28 -11.34 8.39
C GLU A 41 -12.58 -9.96 9.00
N GLY A 42 -13.86 -9.71 9.27
CA GLY A 42 -14.35 -8.51 9.96
C GLY A 42 -14.95 -7.47 9.02
N TRP A 43 -15.75 -6.57 9.59
CA TRP A 43 -16.57 -5.59 8.86
C TRP A 43 -15.80 -4.83 7.76
N MET A 44 -14.56 -4.42 8.06
CA MET A 44 -13.73 -3.68 7.10
C MET A 44 -13.25 -4.56 5.93
N ALA A 45 -12.79 -5.78 6.22
CA ALA A 45 -12.32 -6.73 5.21
C ALA A 45 -13.47 -7.18 4.30
N GLU A 46 -14.62 -7.53 4.89
CA GLU A 46 -15.79 -8.02 4.16
C GLU A 46 -16.44 -6.96 3.28
N ARG A 47 -16.43 -5.69 3.72
CA ARG A 47 -17.15 -4.61 3.04
C ARG A 47 -16.30 -3.80 2.06
N PHE A 48 -15.03 -3.56 2.37
CA PHE A 48 -14.19 -2.63 1.61
C PHE A 48 -12.94 -3.27 1.00
N PHE A 49 -12.45 -4.38 1.56
CA PHE A 49 -11.17 -4.97 1.16
C PHE A 49 -11.27 -6.45 0.81
N THR A 50 -12.43 -6.91 0.32
CA THR A 50 -12.67 -8.32 0.03
C THR A 50 -11.60 -8.88 -0.91
N GLY A 51 -10.91 -9.94 -0.48
CA GLY A 51 -9.81 -10.57 -1.23
C GLY A 51 -8.53 -9.73 -1.33
N GLY A 52 -8.48 -8.57 -0.68
CA GLY A 52 -7.32 -7.68 -0.63
C GLY A 52 -6.21 -8.16 0.31
N GLN A 53 -5.17 -7.36 0.41
CA GLN A 53 -4.09 -7.54 1.38
C GLN A 53 -3.41 -6.21 1.68
N MET A 54 -2.67 -6.18 2.79
CA MET A 54 -1.71 -5.14 3.10
C MET A 54 -0.30 -5.69 2.83
N PRO A 55 0.38 -5.25 1.76
CA PRO A 55 1.78 -5.56 1.52
C PRO A 55 2.73 -4.95 2.57
N SER A 56 3.91 -5.52 2.73
CA SER A 56 5.03 -4.84 3.40
C SER A 56 5.73 -3.88 2.44
N ASN A 57 6.47 -2.89 2.98
CA ASN A 57 7.27 -1.96 2.17
C ASN A 57 8.25 -2.69 1.23
N ASP A 58 8.74 -3.88 1.55
CA ASP A 58 9.70 -4.62 0.73
C ASP A 58 9.06 -5.70 -0.16
N LEU A 59 7.74 -5.95 -0.07
CA LEU A 59 7.12 -7.10 -0.73
C LEU A 59 7.40 -7.17 -2.23
N PHE A 60 7.34 -6.04 -2.93
CA PHE A 60 7.54 -6.02 -4.38
C PHE A 60 9.02 -6.16 -4.78
N ALA A 61 9.96 -5.88 -3.88
CA ALA A 61 11.39 -6.04 -4.13
C ALA A 61 11.81 -7.52 -4.27
N TYR A 62 10.97 -8.47 -3.83
CA TYR A 62 11.20 -9.90 -3.99
C TYR A 62 10.87 -10.42 -5.40
N PHE A 63 10.13 -9.66 -6.22
CA PHE A 63 9.62 -10.12 -7.53
C PHE A 63 10.36 -9.46 -8.70
N GLN A 64 11.66 -9.71 -8.82
CA GLN A 64 12.50 -8.98 -9.78
C GLN A 64 12.87 -9.74 -11.07
N ARG A 65 12.26 -10.90 -11.33
CA ARG A 65 12.62 -11.75 -12.48
C ARG A 65 12.55 -10.99 -13.82
N ASP A 66 11.40 -10.36 -14.08
CA ASP A 66 11.08 -9.73 -15.37
C ASP A 66 11.19 -8.19 -15.34
N LEU A 67 11.18 -7.59 -14.14
CA LEU A 67 11.30 -6.15 -13.90
C LEU A 67 12.31 -5.93 -12.76
N ARG A 68 13.22 -4.96 -12.89
CA ARG A 68 14.25 -4.66 -11.88
C ARG A 68 13.90 -3.39 -11.14
N LEU A 69 13.96 -3.43 -9.81
CA LEU A 69 13.72 -2.28 -8.96
C LEU A 69 14.86 -1.28 -9.18
N ARG A 70 14.52 -0.07 -9.60
CA ARG A 70 15.44 1.04 -9.80
C ARG A 70 15.50 1.94 -8.58
N ASP A 71 14.36 2.26 -8.00
CA ASP A 71 14.27 3.11 -6.84
C ASP A 71 12.98 2.85 -6.05
N GLN A 72 12.97 3.24 -4.78
CA GLN A 72 11.86 3.06 -3.86
C GLN A 72 11.77 4.23 -2.89
N TRP A 73 10.54 4.72 -2.68
CA TRP A 73 10.24 5.74 -1.69
C TRP A 73 9.11 5.27 -0.79
N VAL A 74 9.21 5.63 0.49
CA VAL A 74 8.19 5.38 1.49
C VAL A 74 7.70 6.72 1.99
N LEU A 75 6.40 6.93 1.89
CA LEU A 75 5.73 8.14 2.34
C LEU A 75 5.03 7.83 3.67
N ASN A 76 5.29 8.68 4.66
CA ASN A 76 4.69 8.60 5.98
C ASN A 76 3.15 8.62 5.90
N GLY A 77 2.50 7.82 6.75
CA GLY A 77 1.06 7.62 6.74
C GLY A 77 0.23 8.86 7.05
N MET A 78 0.81 9.89 7.67
CA MET A 78 0.12 11.16 7.97
C MET A 78 -0.35 11.88 6.69
N HIS A 79 0.26 11.63 5.55
CA HIS A 79 -0.25 12.12 4.26
C HIS A 79 -1.61 11.51 3.92
N TYR A 80 -1.76 10.21 4.12
CA TYR A 80 -3.01 9.53 3.86
C TYR A 80 -4.06 9.81 4.94
N LYS A 81 -3.65 9.98 6.22
CA LYS A 81 -4.52 10.52 7.27
C LYS A 81 -5.20 11.81 6.85
N LYS A 82 -4.42 12.80 6.38
CA LYS A 82 -4.95 14.09 5.90
C LYS A 82 -5.93 13.91 4.73
N THR A 83 -5.70 12.92 3.89
CA THR A 83 -6.59 12.59 2.77
C THR A 83 -7.92 12.02 3.28
N CYS A 84 -7.88 11.05 4.20
CA CYS A 84 -9.07 10.49 4.84
C CYS A 84 -9.88 11.55 5.60
N ASP A 85 -9.21 12.43 6.35
CA ASP A 85 -9.86 13.52 7.09
C ASP A 85 -10.58 14.48 6.13
N ALA A 86 -9.91 14.91 5.06
CA ALA A 86 -10.52 15.78 4.07
C ALA A 86 -11.73 15.13 3.37
N TRP A 87 -11.69 13.81 3.14
CA TRP A 87 -12.83 13.07 2.58
C TRP A 87 -13.98 12.93 3.58
N LEU A 88 -13.67 12.69 4.86
CA LEU A 88 -14.66 12.63 5.93
C LEU A 88 -15.37 13.98 6.09
N ASP A 89 -14.62 15.08 6.18
CA ASP A 89 -15.16 16.44 6.29
C ASP A 89 -16.06 16.77 5.09
N LYS A 90 -15.64 16.38 3.88
CA LYS A 90 -16.43 16.56 2.67
C LYS A 90 -17.71 15.73 2.69
N LEU A 91 -17.65 14.47 3.13
CA LEU A 91 -18.83 13.61 3.25
C LEU A 91 -19.82 14.19 4.25
N ASP A 92 -19.35 14.63 5.42
CA ASP A 92 -20.17 15.19 6.49
C ASP A 92 -20.81 16.51 6.08
N SER A 93 -20.05 17.39 5.42
CA SER A 93 -20.56 18.66 4.88
C SER A 93 -21.59 18.48 3.75
N ASN A 94 -21.64 17.32 3.12
CA ASN A 94 -22.55 16.99 2.01
C ASN A 94 -23.53 15.87 2.36
N LYS A 95 -23.83 15.68 3.66
CA LYS A 95 -24.65 14.58 4.17
C LYS A 95 -25.96 14.36 3.41
N ASP A 96 -26.76 15.40 3.18
CA ASP A 96 -28.06 15.26 2.52
C ASP A 96 -27.93 14.80 1.07
N ALA A 97 -26.88 15.26 0.37
CA ALA A 97 -26.58 14.80 -0.98
C ALA A 97 -26.12 13.35 -0.99
N ALA A 98 -25.27 12.95 -0.04
CA ALA A 98 -24.83 11.57 0.11
C ALA A 98 -26.00 10.63 0.42
N LEU A 99 -26.90 10.99 1.35
CA LEU A 99 -28.07 10.18 1.68
C LEU A 99 -29.02 10.00 0.48
N ARG A 100 -29.16 11.02 -0.37
CA ARG A 100 -29.93 10.89 -1.63
C ARG A 100 -29.30 9.90 -2.60
N LEU A 101 -27.96 9.82 -2.66
CA LEU A 101 -27.27 8.81 -3.49
C LEU A 101 -27.49 7.39 -2.98
N PHE A 102 -27.74 7.22 -1.69
CA PHE A 102 -28.02 5.92 -1.08
C PHE A 102 -29.50 5.61 -0.96
N ALA A 103 -30.39 6.38 -1.60
CA ALA A 103 -31.84 6.26 -1.42
C ALA A 103 -32.38 4.85 -1.74
N ASP A 104 -31.74 4.14 -2.67
CA ASP A 104 -32.13 2.77 -3.06
C ASP A 104 -31.54 1.68 -2.14
N SER A 105 -30.66 2.04 -1.21
CA SER A 105 -30.17 1.09 -0.20
C SER A 105 -31.29 0.76 0.79
N PRO A 106 -31.41 -0.51 1.25
CA PRO A 106 -32.32 -0.87 2.33
C PRO A 106 -32.11 -0.05 3.61
N ASN A 107 -30.92 0.52 3.82
CA ASN A 107 -30.64 1.41 4.93
C ASN A 107 -29.65 2.52 4.51
N PRO A 108 -30.14 3.64 3.95
CA PRO A 108 -29.29 4.75 3.47
C PRO A 108 -28.43 5.37 4.58
N THR A 109 -28.97 5.44 5.81
CA THR A 109 -28.24 5.93 6.97
C THR A 109 -27.06 5.03 7.32
N LYS A 110 -27.24 3.70 7.23
CA LYS A 110 -26.16 2.75 7.45
C LYS A 110 -25.06 2.91 6.40
N GLU A 111 -25.41 3.04 5.12
CA GLU A 111 -24.42 3.29 4.05
C GLU A 111 -23.59 4.54 4.32
N PHE A 112 -24.26 5.64 4.69
CA PHE A 112 -23.59 6.88 5.07
C PHE A 112 -22.63 6.68 6.25
N VAL A 113 -23.07 6.00 7.31
CA VAL A 113 -22.23 5.72 8.49
C VAL A 113 -21.07 4.78 8.15
N ASP A 114 -21.29 3.76 7.32
CA ASP A 114 -20.24 2.83 6.92
C ASP A 114 -19.10 3.56 6.19
N TRP A 115 -19.43 4.50 5.29
CA TRP A 115 -18.43 5.34 4.61
C TRP A 115 -17.68 6.25 5.57
N ARG A 116 -18.37 6.85 6.54
CA ARG A 116 -17.70 7.65 7.59
C ARG A 116 -16.73 6.80 8.39
N LEU A 117 -17.19 5.63 8.86
CA LEU A 117 -16.36 4.70 9.62
C LEU A 117 -15.15 4.22 8.81
N PHE A 118 -15.32 3.98 7.51
CA PHE A 118 -14.21 3.64 6.62
C PHE A 118 -13.12 4.71 6.64
N PHE A 119 -13.48 5.98 6.42
CA PHE A 119 -12.51 7.08 6.43
C PHE A 119 -11.86 7.26 7.81
N ILE A 120 -12.63 7.16 8.88
CA ILE A 120 -12.10 7.27 10.25
C ILE A 120 -11.08 6.16 10.51
N VAL A 121 -11.46 4.89 10.31
CA VAL A 121 -10.58 3.75 10.65
C VAL A 121 -9.34 3.72 9.76
N CYS A 122 -9.48 4.02 8.46
CA CYS A 122 -8.31 4.17 7.59
C CYS A 122 -7.42 5.32 8.04
N GLY A 123 -7.99 6.49 8.34
CA GLY A 123 -7.25 7.62 8.87
C GLY A 123 -6.44 7.24 10.11
N GLU A 124 -7.11 6.77 11.16
CA GLU A 124 -6.46 6.43 12.43
C GLU A 124 -5.40 5.33 12.28
N SER A 125 -5.62 4.35 11.40
CA SER A 125 -4.62 3.31 11.10
C SER A 125 -3.37 3.91 10.47
N PHE A 126 -3.53 4.78 9.46
CA PHE A 126 -2.40 5.47 8.81
C PHE A 126 -1.76 6.57 9.68
N ALA A 127 -2.44 7.06 10.71
CA ALA A 127 -1.87 7.99 11.68
C ALA A 127 -1.16 7.30 12.84
N TYR A 128 -1.36 5.98 13.01
CA TYR A 128 -0.82 5.24 14.13
C TYR A 128 0.71 5.37 14.20
N ALA A 129 1.22 5.58 15.43
CA ALA A 129 2.63 5.86 15.70
C ALA A 129 3.20 6.97 14.80
N ASP A 130 2.50 8.11 14.74
CA ASP A 130 2.85 9.27 13.91
C ASP A 130 3.00 8.94 12.41
N GLY A 131 2.28 7.92 11.93
CA GLY A 131 2.28 7.46 10.54
C GLY A 131 3.47 6.57 10.14
N GLU A 132 4.12 5.94 11.12
CA GLU A 132 5.29 5.08 10.91
C GLU A 132 4.98 3.58 10.79
N GLU A 133 3.71 3.16 10.92
CA GLU A 133 3.33 1.75 10.74
C GLU A 133 2.65 1.49 9.38
N TRP A 134 1.52 2.12 9.08
CA TRP A 134 0.89 2.06 7.76
C TRP A 134 1.24 3.28 6.92
N GLN A 135 1.67 3.03 5.69
CA GLN A 135 2.39 3.96 4.84
C GLN A 135 1.95 3.81 3.38
N VAL A 136 2.50 4.66 2.52
CA VAL A 136 2.40 4.51 1.07
C VAL A 136 3.78 4.21 0.52
N SER A 137 3.92 3.13 -0.24
CA SER A 137 5.17 2.80 -0.93
C SER A 137 5.06 3.10 -2.42
N HIS A 138 6.07 3.81 -2.92
CA HIS A 138 6.29 4.04 -4.35
C HIS A 138 7.48 3.21 -4.81
N TYR A 139 7.32 2.51 -5.92
CA TYR A 139 8.38 1.72 -6.54
C TYR A 139 8.54 2.16 -7.98
N LEU A 140 9.79 2.34 -8.41
CA LEU A 140 10.13 2.49 -9.81
C LEU A 140 10.85 1.23 -10.27
N PHE A 141 10.22 0.50 -11.18
CA PHE A 141 10.80 -0.67 -11.84
C PHE A 141 11.17 -0.34 -13.28
N GLU A 142 12.11 -1.11 -13.82
CA GLU A 142 12.47 -1.07 -15.23
C GLU A 142 12.48 -2.46 -15.84
N ARG A 143 12.03 -2.57 -17.09
CA ARG A 143 12.23 -3.76 -17.91
C ARG A 143 13.68 -3.81 -18.42
N PRO A 144 14.45 -4.87 -18.13
CA PRO A 144 15.82 -5.01 -18.63
C PRO A 144 15.91 -4.84 -20.16
N GLU A 145 17.03 -4.28 -20.62
CA GLU A 145 17.32 -4.16 -22.05
C GLU A 145 17.45 -5.54 -22.71
N ASP A 146 18.11 -6.48 -22.02
CA ASP A 146 18.39 -7.84 -22.49
C ASP A 146 17.45 -8.89 -21.89
N ALA A 147 16.22 -8.97 -22.39
CA ALA A 147 15.23 -9.97 -21.94
C ALA A 147 15.63 -11.44 -22.19
N ARG A 148 16.81 -11.72 -22.76
CA ARG A 148 17.34 -13.08 -23.00
C ARG A 148 18.35 -13.57 -21.96
N ALA A 149 18.86 -12.72 -21.05
CA ALA A 149 19.95 -13.09 -20.13
C ALA A 149 19.50 -13.39 -18.68
N ALA A 150 18.25 -13.11 -18.31
CA ALA A 150 17.79 -13.11 -16.92
C ALA A 150 17.54 -14.51 -16.29
N SER A 151 17.84 -15.60 -16.98
CA SER A 151 17.74 -16.97 -16.44
C SER A 151 18.96 -17.40 -15.59
N ALA A 152 19.95 -16.52 -15.39
CA ALA A 152 21.13 -16.82 -14.56
C ALA A 152 21.14 -15.99 -13.27
N GLU A 153 20.94 -16.69 -12.15
CA GLU A 153 21.33 -16.39 -10.76
C GLU A 153 20.83 -15.06 -10.13
N MET A 154 19.97 -15.20 -9.10
CA MET A 154 19.64 -14.08 -8.19
C MET A 154 20.51 -14.12 -6.93
N PRO A 155 21.19 -13.03 -6.56
CA PRO A 155 21.68 -12.84 -5.20
C PRO A 155 20.53 -12.37 -4.29
N VAL A 156 20.39 -12.99 -3.12
CA VAL A 156 19.52 -12.51 -2.03
C VAL A 156 20.13 -11.22 -1.45
N PRO A 157 19.38 -10.10 -1.35
CA PRO A 157 19.93 -8.88 -0.77
C PRO A 157 20.14 -9.06 0.74
N ALA A 158 21.36 -8.74 1.22
CA ALA A 158 21.69 -8.72 2.63
C ALA A 158 20.91 -7.60 3.35
N GLY A 159 20.16 -7.97 4.38
CA GLY A 159 19.43 -7.03 5.22
C GLY A 159 20.36 -5.97 5.82
N ARG A 160 19.99 -4.69 5.69
CA ARG A 160 20.67 -3.60 6.37
C ARG A 160 20.54 -3.78 7.89
N SER A 161 21.66 -4.06 8.55
CA SER A 161 21.80 -3.99 10.00
C SER A 161 21.52 -2.56 10.45
N ALA A 162 20.52 -2.39 11.33
CA ALA A 162 20.31 -1.16 12.06
C ALA A 162 21.48 -0.98 13.04
N ALA A 163 22.29 0.06 12.83
CA ALA A 163 23.30 0.48 13.79
C ALA A 163 22.60 0.94 15.08
N ALA A 164 22.78 0.18 16.16
CA ALA A 164 22.40 0.58 17.50
C ALA A 164 23.30 1.74 17.96
N GLY A 165 22.72 2.92 18.12
CA GLY A 165 23.37 4.04 18.79
C GLY A 165 23.52 3.73 20.28
N GLY A 166 24.77 3.54 20.72
CA GLY A 166 25.10 3.51 22.14
C GLY A 166 25.04 4.92 22.73
N ALA A 167 24.11 5.16 23.64
CA ALA A 167 24.14 6.30 24.53
C ALA A 167 24.89 5.90 25.80
N ALA A 168 26.04 6.55 26.01
CA ALA A 168 26.88 6.40 27.19
C ALA A 168 26.15 6.84 28.47
N THR A 169 26.22 5.99 29.48
CA THR A 169 25.95 6.35 30.87
C THR A 169 27.03 7.32 31.36
N SER A 170 26.60 8.49 31.84
CA SER A 170 27.44 9.41 32.63
C SER A 170 26.79 9.55 34.01
N SER A 171 27.54 9.12 35.02
CA SER A 171 27.25 9.30 36.43
C SER A 171 27.39 10.77 36.85
N ARG A 172 26.37 11.29 37.53
CA ARG A 172 26.41 11.97 38.84
C ARG A 172 24.99 12.32 39.29
#